data_AF-A0AAE4FIR1-F1
#
_entry.id   AF-A0AAE4FIR1-F1
#
_cell.length_a   1.000
_cell.length_b   1.000
_cell.length_c   1.000
_cell.angle_alpha   90.00
_cell.angle_beta   90.00
_cell.angle_gamma   90.00
#
_symmetry.space_group_name_H-M   'P 1'
#
loop_
_entity.id
_entity.type
_entity.pdbx_description
1 polymer ?
#
loop_
_entity_poly.entity_id
_entity_poly.type
_entity_poly.pdbx_seq_one_letter_code
_entity_poly.pdbx_strand_id
1 'polypeptide(L)'
;MSNFLEELKNTKIISKNDIENMKKYINIKYKDEDSRRKAYMVSSTIHSIVENKIISFPKSIQKDLKNTIFKNTFLKNKDSIYLWDIFYSYMDYINFKKENIEILLNWINANIKNKIDKEHLINYLYTNNLLNEP
;
A
#
# COMPACT_ATOMS: atom_id res chain seq x y z
N MET A 1 -24.31 -0.55 3.65
CA MET A 1 -23.21 -1.53 3.52
C MET A 1 -21.91 -0.77 3.63
N SER A 2 -21.11 -1.02 4.68
CA SER A 2 -19.76 -0.45 4.75
C SER A 2 -18.95 -1.05 3.61
N ASN A 3 -18.69 -0.26 2.57
CA ASN A 3 -17.87 -0.71 1.48
C ASN A 3 -16.42 -0.76 1.99
N PHE A 4 -15.84 -1.95 2.12
CA PHE A 4 -14.44 -2.10 2.55
C PHE A 4 -13.50 -1.20 1.73
N LEU A 5 -13.87 -0.90 0.48
CA LEU A 5 -13.19 0.08 -0.37
C LEU A 5 -13.11 1.48 0.22
N GLU A 6 -14.18 1.97 0.85
CA GLU A 6 -14.17 3.28 1.49
C GLU A 6 -13.17 3.30 2.65
N GLU A 7 -13.09 2.24 3.43
CA GLU A 7 -12.05 2.12 4.46
C GLU A 7 -10.65 2.10 3.84
N LEU A 8 -10.44 1.34 2.76
CA LEU A 8 -9.14 1.32 2.07
C LEU A 8 -8.77 2.69 1.48
N LYS A 9 -9.74 3.42 0.92
CA LYS A 9 -9.56 4.76 0.32
C LYS A 9 -9.35 5.84 1.38
N ASN A 10 -9.92 5.68 2.57
CA ASN A 10 -9.80 6.66 3.65
C ASN A 10 -8.63 6.36 4.60
N THR A 11 -8.09 5.14 4.58
CA THR A 11 -6.94 4.76 5.41
C THR A 11 -5.64 5.14 4.73
N LYS A 12 -5.09 6.27 5.19
CA LYS A 12 -3.80 6.81 4.78
C LYS A 12 -2.64 6.01 5.40
N ILE A 13 -1.63 5.72 4.58
CA ILE A 13 -0.36 5.09 5.02
C ILE A 13 0.67 6.18 5.30
N ILE A 14 0.88 7.07 4.34
CA ILE A 14 1.84 8.17 4.45
C ILE A 14 1.43 9.31 3.52
N SER A 15 1.57 10.55 3.98
CA SER A 15 1.39 11.76 3.16
C SER A 15 2.68 12.53 2.96
N LYS A 16 2.65 13.46 2.01
CA LYS A 16 3.68 14.48 1.81
C LYS A 16 3.95 15.28 3.08
N ASN A 17 2.91 15.62 3.86
CA ASN A 17 3.08 16.30 5.13
C ASN A 17 3.85 15.43 6.15
N ASP A 18 3.57 14.13 6.20
CA ASP A 18 4.32 13.20 7.05
C ASP A 18 5.79 13.14 6.62
N ILE A 19 6.06 13.13 5.31
CA ILE A 19 7.42 13.17 4.75
C ILE A 19 8.14 14.48 5.13
N GLU A 20 7.47 15.62 5.02
CA GLU A 20 8.05 16.91 5.43
C GLU A 20 8.33 16.97 6.93
N ASN A 21 7.45 16.40 7.76
CA ASN A 21 7.68 16.29 9.19
C ASN A 21 8.86 15.35 9.51
N MET A 22 9.01 14.23 8.79
CA MET A 22 10.18 13.34 8.90
C MET A 22 11.46 14.07 8.53
N LYS A 23 11.48 14.84 7.42
CA LYS A 23 12.64 15.65 7.02
C LYS A 23 13.02 16.64 8.10
N LYS A 24 12.06 17.38 8.65
CA LYS A 24 12.29 18.35 9.75
C LYS A 24 12.86 17.65 10.98
N TYR A 25 12.26 16.54 11.40
CA TYR A 25 12.73 15.76 12.54
C TYR A 25 14.17 15.26 12.35
N ILE A 26 14.48 14.69 11.19
CA ILE A 26 15.81 14.17 10.88
C ILE A 26 16.84 15.30 10.84
N ASN A 27 16.50 16.46 10.25
CA ASN A 27 17.39 17.62 10.22
C ASN A 27 17.72 18.15 11.62
N ILE A 28 16.75 18.14 12.53
CA ILE A 28 16.95 18.60 13.92
C ILE A 28 17.76 17.55 14.71
N LYS A 29 17.36 16.28 14.66
CA LYS A 29 17.95 15.22 15.48
C LYS A 29 19.36 14.83 15.04
N TYR A 30 19.62 14.85 13.74
CA TYR A 30 20.89 14.43 13.15
C TYR A 30 21.62 15.63 12.54
N LYS A 31 21.68 16.76 13.26
CA LYS A 31 22.21 18.03 12.75
C LYS A 31 23.61 17.91 12.11
N ASP A 32 24.47 17.05 12.66
CA ASP A 32 25.87 16.86 12.26
C ASP A 32 26.05 15.90 11.07
N GLU A 33 25.01 15.17 10.67
CA GLU A 33 25.04 14.30 9.49
C GLU A 33 24.98 15.11 8.19
N ASP A 34 25.58 14.58 7.13
CA ASP A 34 25.55 15.23 5.82
C ASP A 34 24.16 15.09 5.15
N SER A 35 23.91 15.93 4.14
CA SER A 35 22.63 15.98 3.44
C SER A 35 22.27 14.67 2.74
N ARG A 36 23.25 13.93 2.21
CA ARG A 36 23.06 12.62 1.57
C ARG A 36 22.62 11.60 2.60
N ARG A 37 23.25 11.58 3.77
CA ARG A 37 22.87 10.67 4.86
C ARG A 37 21.46 10.95 5.36
N LYS A 38 21.12 12.22 5.59
CA LYS A 38 19.76 12.65 5.98
C LYS A 38 18.71 12.24 4.94
N ALA A 39 18.98 12.46 3.66
CA ALA A 39 18.09 12.05 2.58
C ALA A 39 17.90 10.52 2.53
N TYR A 40 18.98 9.75 2.72
CA TYR A 40 18.90 8.30 2.84
C TYR A 40 18.03 7.87 4.02
N MET A 41 18.16 8.50 5.18
CA MET A 41 17.33 8.18 6.35
C MET A 41 15.85 8.39 6.04
N VAL A 42 15.47 9.56 5.49
CA VAL A 42 14.09 9.85 5.07
C VAL A 42 13.59 8.77 4.09
N SER A 43 14.36 8.48 3.05
CA SER A 43 13.99 7.48 2.05
C SER A 43 13.80 6.09 2.69
N SER A 44 14.76 5.64 3.50
CA SER A 44 14.71 4.34 4.17
C SER A 44 13.50 4.21 5.10
N THR A 45 13.13 5.28 5.82
CA THR A 45 11.93 5.31 6.66
C THR A 45 10.66 5.19 5.81
N ILE A 46 10.54 5.94 4.71
CA ILE A 46 9.39 5.85 3.80
C ILE A 46 9.26 4.42 3.23
N HIS A 47 10.38 3.85 2.76
CA HIS A 47 10.43 2.48 2.27
C HIS A 47 9.97 1.48 3.33
N SER A 48 10.43 1.61 4.58
CA SER A 48 10.04 0.73 5.69
C SER A 48 8.54 0.83 6.02
N ILE A 49 7.98 2.05 6.04
CA ILE A 49 6.55 2.27 6.29
C ILE A 49 5.68 1.51 5.27
N VAL A 50 6.02 1.62 3.98
CA VAL A 50 5.28 0.93 2.91
C VAL A 50 5.53 -0.59 2.98
N GLU A 51 6.76 -1.01 3.25
CA GLU A 51 7.11 -2.43 3.36
C GLU A 51 6.34 -3.15 4.48
N ASN A 52 6.17 -2.49 5.62
CA ASN A 52 5.38 -3.02 6.73
C ASN A 52 3.90 -3.22 6.36
N LYS A 53 3.37 -2.45 5.39
CA LYS A 53 2.00 -2.61 4.90
C LYS A 53 1.83 -3.74 3.89
N ILE A 54 2.92 -4.26 3.33
CA ILE A 54 2.89 -5.37 2.37
C ILE A 54 3.56 -6.64 2.90
N ILE A 55 3.93 -6.68 4.18
CA ILE A 55 4.73 -7.76 4.75
C ILE A 55 4.04 -9.13 4.70
N SER A 56 2.70 -9.16 4.68
CA SER A 56 1.89 -10.38 4.61
C SER A 56 1.77 -10.96 3.20
N PHE A 57 2.17 -10.21 2.17
CA PHE A 57 2.22 -10.73 0.80
C PHE A 57 3.43 -11.65 0.60
N PRO A 58 3.41 -12.57 -0.38
CA PRO A 58 4.56 -13.41 -0.70
C PRO A 58 5.84 -12.60 -0.95
N LYS A 59 6.97 -13.04 -0.38
CA LYS A 59 8.27 -12.34 -0.51
C LYS A 59 8.69 -12.15 -1.97
N SER A 60 8.31 -13.08 -2.85
CA SER A 60 8.57 -13.03 -4.29
C SER A 60 7.98 -11.79 -4.97
N ILE A 61 6.90 -11.20 -4.43
CA ILE A 61 6.19 -10.09 -5.06
C ILE A 61 6.37 -8.76 -4.33
N GLN A 62 6.84 -8.78 -3.07
CA GLN A 62 6.91 -7.58 -2.22
C GLN A 62 7.76 -6.47 -2.86
N LYS A 63 8.89 -6.81 -3.48
CA LYS A 63 9.77 -5.83 -4.12
C LYS A 63 9.07 -5.12 -5.26
N ASP A 64 8.42 -5.87 -6.14
CA ASP A 64 7.76 -5.33 -7.32
C ASP A 64 6.51 -4.54 -6.95
N LEU A 65 5.70 -5.06 -6.02
CA LEU A 65 4.54 -4.36 -5.47
C LEU A 65 4.93 -3.02 -4.85
N LYS A 66 6.01 -2.98 -4.06
CA LYS A 66 6.55 -1.74 -3.47
C LYS A 66 6.93 -0.72 -4.55
N ASN A 67 7.64 -1.17 -5.59
CA ASN A 67 8.02 -0.30 -6.70
C ASN A 67 6.80 0.24 -7.46
N THR A 68 5.78 -0.58 -7.68
CA THR A 68 4.53 -0.18 -8.33
C THR A 68 3.78 0.85 -7.49
N ILE A 69 3.67 0.65 -6.18
CA ILE A 69 3.04 1.63 -5.27
C ILE A 69 3.75 2.98 -5.35
N PHE A 70 5.08 2.99 -5.26
CA PHE A 70 5.84 4.25 -5.33
C PHE A 70 5.72 4.95 -6.68
N LYS A 71 5.76 4.19 -7.78
CA LYS A 71 5.54 4.73 -9.13
C LYS A 71 4.13 5.32 -9.26
N ASN A 72 3.11 4.58 -8.84
CA ASN A 72 1.71 4.99 -8.99
C ASN A 72 1.31 6.19 -8.12
N THR A 73 2.02 6.42 -7.02
CA THR A 73 1.76 7.54 -6.13
C THR A 73 2.63 8.75 -6.46
N PHE A 74 3.94 8.61 -6.37
CA PHE A 74 4.83 9.76 -6.44
C PHE A 74 5.07 10.26 -7.88
N LEU A 75 5.00 9.40 -8.90
CA LEU A 75 5.11 9.87 -10.29
C LEU A 75 3.80 10.49 -10.81
N LYS A 76 2.67 10.24 -10.15
CA LYS A 76 1.36 10.82 -10.52
C LYS A 76 1.00 12.07 -9.71
N ASN A 77 1.98 12.70 -9.04
CA ASN A 77 1.79 13.87 -8.17
C ASN A 77 0.71 13.67 -7.08
N LYS A 78 0.47 12.43 -6.63
CA LYS A 78 -0.39 12.20 -5.48
C LYS A 78 0.34 12.62 -4.20
N ASP A 79 -0.36 13.32 -3.32
CA ASP A 79 0.20 13.80 -2.05
C ASP A 79 0.19 12.73 -0.93
N SER A 80 -0.37 11.55 -1.16
CA SER A 80 -0.48 10.50 -0.13
C SER A 80 -0.61 9.11 -0.74
N ILE A 81 -0.08 8.12 -0.02
CA ILE A 81 -0.32 6.69 -0.25
C ILE A 81 -1.43 6.24 0.71
N TYR A 82 -2.45 5.58 0.18
CA TYR A 82 -3.54 4.96 0.92
C TYR A 82 -3.46 3.43 0.81
N LEU A 83 -4.19 2.71 1.66
CA LEU A 83 -4.35 1.25 1.52
C LEU A 83 -4.94 0.89 0.15
N TRP A 84 -5.83 1.72 -0.39
CA TRP A 84 -6.36 1.56 -1.75
C TRP A 84 -5.26 1.48 -2.82
N ASP A 85 -4.16 2.23 -2.69
CA ASP A 85 -3.07 2.17 -3.67
C ASP A 85 -2.35 0.82 -3.62
N ILE A 86 -2.27 0.17 -2.45
CA ILE A 86 -1.74 -1.20 -2.32
C ILE A 86 -2.69 -2.21 -2.94
N PHE A 87 -3.99 -2.11 -2.62
CA PHE A 87 -5.02 -2.96 -3.20
C PHE A 87 -4.95 -2.92 -4.72
N TYR A 88 -5.01 -1.72 -5.30
CA TYR A 88 -4.97 -1.53 -6.74
C TYR A 88 -3.67 -2.03 -7.37
N SER A 89 -2.52 -1.74 -6.74
CA SER A 89 -1.22 -2.22 -7.25
C SER A 89 -1.07 -3.73 -7.20
N TYR A 90 -1.69 -4.41 -6.22
CA TYR A 90 -1.71 -5.87 -6.15
C TYR A 90 -2.61 -6.47 -7.22
N MET A 91 -3.78 -5.85 -7.47
CA MET A 91 -4.71 -6.25 -8.52
C MET A 91 -4.08 -6.18 -9.91
N ASP A 92 -3.29 -5.14 -10.19
CA ASP A 92 -2.53 -5.02 -11.45
C ASP A 92 -1.42 -6.07 -11.59
N TYR A 93 -0.96 -6.66 -10.48
CA TYR A 93 0.16 -7.58 -10.44
C TYR A 93 -0.24 -9.05 -10.58
N ILE A 94 -1.44 -9.43 -10.12
CA ILE A 94 -1.83 -10.83 -10.04
C ILE A 94 -2.58 -11.34 -11.27
N ASN A 95 -2.32 -12.61 -11.61
CA ASN A 95 -3.31 -13.43 -12.30
C ASN A 95 -4.33 -13.91 -11.27
N PHE A 96 -5.63 -13.80 -11.53
CA PHE A 96 -6.70 -14.14 -10.58
C PHE A 96 -6.86 -15.65 -10.35
N LYS A 97 -5.86 -16.26 -9.70
CA LYS A 97 -5.91 -17.62 -9.17
C LYS A 97 -6.50 -17.62 -7.76
N LYS A 98 -7.12 -18.73 -7.35
CA LYS A 98 -7.76 -18.90 -6.02
C LYS A 98 -6.84 -18.51 -4.85
N GLU A 99 -5.55 -18.87 -4.94
CA GLU A 99 -4.53 -18.55 -3.93
C GLU A 99 -4.33 -17.03 -3.76
N ASN A 100 -4.38 -16.26 -4.85
CA ASN A 100 -4.21 -14.81 -4.80
C ASN A 100 -5.41 -14.09 -4.16
N ILE A 101 -6.62 -14.64 -4.33
CA ILE A 101 -7.83 -14.11 -3.68
C ILE A 101 -7.73 -14.28 -2.16
N GLU A 102 -7.21 -15.41 -1.69
CA GLU A 102 -7.07 -15.68 -0.26
C GLU A 102 -6.00 -14.80 0.40
N ILE A 103 -4.86 -14.62 -0.29
CA ILE A 103 -3.82 -13.67 0.13
C ILE A 103 -4.40 -12.25 0.23
N LEU A 104 -5.17 -11.82 -0.77
CA LEU A 104 -5.80 -10.49 -0.79
C LEU A 104 -6.81 -10.33 0.35
N LEU A 105 -7.67 -11.32 0.56
CA LEU A 105 -8.67 -11.30 1.63
C LEU A 105 -8.01 -11.18 3.02
N ASN A 106 -6.96 -11.98 3.25
CA ASN A 106 -6.20 -11.93 4.50
C ASN A 106 -5.55 -10.56 4.70
N TRP A 107 -4.96 -9.99 3.65
CA TRP A 107 -4.39 -8.65 3.71
C TRP A 107 -5.44 -7.58 3.98
N ILE A 108 -6.59 -7.61 3.30
CA ILE A 108 -7.70 -6.65 3.51
C ILE A 108 -8.15 -6.72 4.98
N ASN A 109 -8.48 -7.90 5.48
CA ASN A 109 -9.00 -8.11 6.83
C ASN A 109 -7.99 -7.82 7.95
N ALA A 110 -6.69 -7.79 7.64
CA ALA A 110 -5.65 -7.35 8.55
C ALA A 110 -5.53 -5.81 8.62
N ASN A 111 -6.09 -5.09 7.65
CA ASN A 111 -5.90 -3.64 7.50
C ASN A 111 -7.19 -2.80 7.59
N ILE A 112 -8.37 -3.43 7.66
CA ILE A 112 -9.66 -2.74 7.83
C ILE A 112 -10.34 -3.11 9.15
N LYS A 113 -11.29 -2.28 9.60
CA LYS A 113 -12.08 -2.53 10.81
C LYS A 113 -13.26 -3.44 10.51
N ASN A 114 -14.02 -3.15 9.45
CA ASN A 114 -15.17 -3.97 9.07
C ASN A 114 -14.73 -5.08 8.12
N LYS A 115 -14.29 -6.20 8.71
CA LYS A 115 -13.83 -7.37 7.96
C LYS A 115 -14.90 -7.87 6.99
N ILE A 116 -14.46 -8.33 5.84
CA ILE A 116 -15.28 -8.95 4.81
C ILE A 116 -15.02 -10.46 4.76
N ASP A 117 -16.00 -11.21 4.28
CA ASP A 117 -15.78 -12.60 3.90
C ASP A 117 -15.33 -12.71 2.44
N LYS A 118 -15.07 -13.95 2.03
CA LYS A 118 -14.64 -14.28 0.68
C LYS A 118 -15.72 -13.99 -0.37
N GLU A 119 -16.99 -14.19 -0.04
CA GLU A 119 -18.10 -13.98 -0.96
C GLU A 119 -18.24 -12.48 -1.31
N HIS A 120 -18.15 -11.61 -0.31
CA HIS A 120 -18.12 -10.16 -0.50
C HIS A 120 -16.97 -9.72 -1.42
N LEU A 121 -15.76 -10.25 -1.21
CA LEU A 121 -14.62 -9.93 -2.08
C LEU A 121 -14.86 -10.43 -3.52
N ILE A 122 -15.29 -11.68 -3.68
CA ILE A 122 -15.57 -12.26 -5.00
C ILE A 122 -16.65 -11.47 -5.75
N ASN A 123 -17.75 -11.12 -5.07
CA ASN A 123 -18.83 -10.32 -5.66
C ASN A 123 -18.32 -8.95 -6.13
N TYR A 124 -17.45 -8.30 -5.36
CA TYR A 124 -16.80 -7.06 -5.79
C TYR A 124 -15.96 -7.27 -7.06
N LEU A 125 -15.13 -8.32 -7.07
CA LEU A 125 -14.24 -8.61 -8.19
C LEU A 125 -15.01 -8.90 -9.48
N TYR A 126 -16.10 -9.66 -9.43
CA TYR A 126 -16.98 -9.92 -10.57
C TYR A 126 -17.68 -8.65 -11.06
N THR A 127 -18.29 -7.89 -10.15
CA THR A 127 -19.07 -6.68 -10.50
C THR A 127 -18.20 -5.61 -11.19
N ASN A 128 -16.89 -5.62 -10.94
CA ASN A 128 -15.95 -4.65 -11.51
C ASN A 128 -15.14 -5.22 -12.69
N ASN A 129 -15.52 -6.38 -13.24
CA ASN A 129 -14.82 -7.06 -14.35
C ASN A 129 -13.32 -7.28 -14.07
N LEU A 130 -12.97 -7.50 -12.80
CA LEU A 130 -11.59 -7.81 -12.39
C LEU A 130 -11.34 -9.32 -12.44
N LEU A 131 -12.39 -10.13 -12.42
CA LEU A 131 -12.33 -11.54 -12.80
C LEU A 131 -12.80 -11.66 -14.25
N ASN A 132 -11.93 -12.13 -15.15
CA ASN A 132 -12.41 -12.65 -16.43
C ASN A 132 -13.19 -13.92 -16.14
N GLU A 133 -14.38 -14.08 -16.74
CA GLU A 133 -15.06 -15.37 -16.74
C GLU A 133 -14.12 -16.44 -17.34
N PRO A 134 -14.18 -17.68 -16.83
CA PRO A 134 -13.32 -18.78 -17.28
C PRO A 134 -13.41 -19.05 -18.78
#